data_AF-A0A966BZ30-F1
#
_entry.id   AF-A0A966BZ30-F1
#
_cell.length_a   1.000
_cell.length_b   1.000
_cell.length_c   1.000
_cell.angle_alpha   90.00
_cell.angle_beta   90.00
_cell.angle_gamma   90.00
#
_symmetry.space_group_name_H-M   'P 1'
#
loop_
_entity.id
_entity.type
_entity.pdbx_description
1 polymer ?
#
loop_
_entity_poly.entity_id
_entity_poly.type
_entity_poly.pdbx_seq_one_letter_code
_entity_poly.pdbx_strand_id
1 'polypeptide(L)' 'MKNYLETLKLKHRRLNRLIDNCKAAGRQQEMQHLKRIRLLIKDKIAKTQRALDPVHR' A
#
# COMPACT_ATOMS: atom_id res chain seq x y z
N MET A 1 13.44 -10.67 -12.88
CA MET A 1 12.82 -9.35 -12.58
C MET A 1 11.90 -9.53 -11.38
N LYS A 2 12.32 -9.15 -10.16
CA LYS A 2 11.40 -9.20 -9.00
C LYS A 2 10.24 -8.26 -9.32
N ASN A 3 9.07 -8.86 -9.56
CA ASN A 3 7.86 -8.20 -10.04
C ASN A 3 7.63 -6.90 -9.25
N TYR A 4 7.64 -5.76 -9.94
CA TYR A 4 7.39 -4.45 -9.34
C TYR A 4 6.10 -4.46 -8.49
N LEU A 5 5.10 -5.23 -8.94
CA LEU A 5 3.88 -5.55 -8.22
C LEU A 5 4.13 -6.24 -6.86
N GLU A 6 5.02 -7.22 -6.77
CA GLU A 6 5.37 -7.88 -5.51
C GLU A 6 6.04 -6.91 -4.53
N THR A 7 6.89 -6.01 -5.03
CA THR A 7 7.49 -4.96 -4.19
C THR A 7 6.42 -4.04 -3.61
N LEU A 8 5.43 -3.65 -4.42
CA LEU A 8 4.30 -2.84 -3.95
C LEU A 8 3.45 -3.60 -2.91
N LYS A 9 3.16 -4.89 -3.13
CA LYS A 9 2.45 -5.75 -2.17
C LYS A 9 3.21 -5.89 -0.84
N LEU A 10 4.53 -6.05 -0.87
CA LEU A 10 5.37 -6.10 0.34
C LEU A 10 5.35 -4.77 1.10
N LYS A 11 5.47 -3.64 0.40
CA LYS A 11 5.36 -2.30 1.02
C LYS A 11 3.98 -2.07 1.64
N HIS A 12 2.91 -2.51 0.97
CA HIS A 12 1.55 -2.45 1.50
C HIS A 12 1.40 -3.25 2.81
N ARG A 13 1.93 -4.48 2.86
CA ARG A 13 1.92 -5.30 4.09
C ARG A 13 2.69 -4.64 5.24
N ARG A 14 3.87 -4.06 4.96
CA ARG A 14 4.67 -3.33 5.96
C ARG A 14 3.90 -2.13 6.52
N LEU A 15 3.27 -1.32 5.66
CA LEU A 15 2.43 -0.20 6.10
C LEU A 15 1.26 -0.65 6.97
N ASN A 16 0.63 -1.79 6.66
CA ASN A 16 -0.47 -2.29 7.48
C ASN A 16 0.01 -2.64 8.90
N ARG A 17 1.18 -3.31 9.03
CA ARG A 17 1.78 -3.58 10.34
C ARG A 17 2.14 -2.31 11.11
N LEU A 18 2.67 -1.29 10.42
CA LEU A 18 2.96 0.00 11.04
C LEU A 18 1.68 0.67 11.56
N ILE A 19 0.59 0.65 10.77
CA ILE A 19 -0.71 1.18 11.19
C ILE A 19 -1.26 0.42 12.40
N ASP A 20 -1.17 -0.91 12.40
CA ASP A 20 -1.60 -1.72 13.54
C ASP A 20 -0.81 -1.42 14.82
N ASN A 21 0.49 -1.15 14.71
CA ASN A 21 1.33 -0.71 15.83
C ASN A 21 1.11 0.74 16.26
N CYS A 22 0.48 1.56 15.42
CA CYS A 22 0.25 2.99 15.66
C CYS A 22 -1.07 3.28 16.40
N LYS A 23 -1.71 2.26 17.00
CA LYS A 23 -3.01 2.36 17.70
C LYS A 23 -2.98 3.15 19.02
N ALA A 24 -1.81 3.58 19.48
CA ALA A 24 -1.71 4.43 20.67
C ALA A 24 -2.31 5.82 20.41
N ALA A 25 -3.06 6.37 21.38
CA ALA A 25 -3.78 7.63 21.24
C ALA A 25 -2.89 8.82 20.85
N GLY A 26 -1.61 8.84 21.25
CA GLY A 26 -0.64 9.88 20.91
C GLY A 26 -0.13 9.84 19.45
N ARG A 27 -0.50 8.84 18.65
CA ARG A 27 0.00 8.68 17.26
C ARG A 27 -1.07 8.77 16.19
N GLN A 28 -2.22 9.38 16.50
CA GLN A 28 -3.33 9.50 15.55
C GLN A 28 -2.94 10.21 14.25
N GLN A 29 -2.12 11.27 14.32
CA GLN A 29 -1.63 11.96 13.13
C GLN A 29 -0.72 11.08 12.27
N GLU A 30 0.18 10.32 12.90
CA GLU A 30 1.04 9.35 12.22
C GLU A 30 0.21 8.23 11.58
N MET A 31 -0.83 7.74 12.27
CA MET A 31 -1.78 6.77 11.73
C MET A 31 -2.51 7.31 10.48
N GLN A 32 -2.94 8.58 10.50
CA GLN A 32 -3.58 9.20 9.34
C GLN A 32 -2.61 9.32 8.16
N HIS A 33 -1.36 9.72 8.42
CA HIS A 33 -0.33 9.80 7.39
C HIS A 33 -0.05 8.41 6.77
N LEU A 34 0.11 7.37 7.60
CA LEU A 34 0.30 6.00 7.14
C LEU A 34 -0.88 5.47 6.32
N LYS A 35 -2.13 5.81 6.71
CA LYS A 35 -3.33 5.46 5.93
C LYS A 35 -3.33 6.12 4.55
N ARG A 36 -2.89 7.38 4.43
CA ARG A 36 -2.74 8.07 3.13
C ARG A 36 -1.70 7.38 2.25
N ILE A 37 -0.54 7.03 2.81
CA ILE A 37 0.49 6.29 2.06
C ILE A 37 -0.04 4.92 1.63
N ARG A 38 -0.77 4.20 2.50
CA ARG A 38 -1.38 2.91 2.16
C ARG A 38 -2.31 3.03 0.96
N LEU A 39 -3.14 4.08 0.92
CA LEU A 39 -4.05 4.35 -0.20
C LEU A 39 -3.26 4.56 -1.51
N LEU A 40 -2.22 5.40 -1.50
CA LEU A 40 -1.36 5.62 -2.68
C LEU A 40 -0.70 4.33 -3.17
N ILE A 41 -0.25 3.45 -2.27
CA ILE A 41 0.30 2.15 -2.67
C ILE A 41 -0.79 1.23 -3.25
N LYS A 42 -1.99 1.21 -2.67
CA LYS A 42 -3.12 0.45 -3.20
C LYS A 42 -3.47 0.89 -4.62
N ASP A 43 -3.52 2.21 -4.88
CA ASP A 43 -3.73 2.75 -6.23
C ASP A 43 -2.62 2.35 -7.20
N LYS A 44 -1.36 2.41 -6.76
CA LYS A 44 -0.23 1.93 -7.59
C LYS A 44 -0.35 0.44 -7.90
N ILE A 45 -0.73 -0.40 -6.94
CA ILE A 45 -0.98 -1.83 -7.16
C ILE A 45 -2.09 -2.01 -8.19
N ALA A 46 -3.22 -1.31 -8.05
CA ALA A 46 -4.33 -1.41 -8.98
C ALA A 46 -3.93 -0.97 -10.40
N LYS A 47 -3.19 0.13 -10.53
CA LYS A 47 -2.68 0.62 -11.83
C LYS A 47 -1.71 -0.38 -12.46
N THR A 48 -0.76 -0.90 -11.69
CA THR A 48 0.19 -1.92 -12.16
C THR A 48 -0.52 -3.22 -12.52
N GLN A 49 -1.50 -3.65 -11.72
CA GLN A 49 -2.27 -4.86 -11.99
C GLN A 49 -3.09 -4.75 -13.28
N ARG A 50 -3.75 -3.60 -13.51
CA ARG A 50 -4.45 -3.32 -14.78
C ARG A 50 -3.50 -3.27 -15.96
N ALA A 51 -2.31 -2.71 -15.80
CA ALA A 51 -1.31 -2.69 -16.87
C ALA A 51 -0.76 -4.09 -17.20
N LEU A 52 -0.79 -5.01 -16.23
CA LEU A 52 -0.37 -6.41 -16.40
C LEU A 52 -1.52 -7.32 -16.90
N ASP A 53 -2.77 -6.84 -16.87
CA ASP A 53 -3.94 -7.57 -17.34
C ASP A 53 -4.41 -6.99 -18.70
N PRO A 54 -3.95 -7.58 -19.83
CA PRO A 54 -4.28 -7.07 -21.16
C PRO A 54 -5.71 -7.39 -21.62
N VAL A 55 -6.52 -8.10 -20.81
CA VAL A 55 -7.81 -8.68 -21.22
C VAL A 55 -8.94 -7.64 -21.26
N HIS A 56 -8.74 -6.41 -20.77
CA HIS A 56 -9.78 -5.36 -20.76
C HIS A 56 -9.38 -4.08 -21.52
N ARG A 57 -8.54 -4.21 -22.57
CA ARG A 57 -8.18 -3.09 -23.43
C ARG A 57 -8.90 -3.13 -24.78
#